data_AF-A0A7W1JL37-F1
#
_entry.id   AF-A0A7W1JL37-F1
#
_cell.length_a   1.000
_cell.length_b   1.000
_cell.length_c   1.000
_cell.angle_alpha   90.00
_cell.angle_beta   90.00
_cell.angle_gamma   90.00
#
_symmetry.space_group_name_H-M   'P 1'
#
loop_
_entity.id
_entity.type
_entity.pdbx_description
1 polymer ?
#
loop_
_entity_poly.entity_id
_entity_poly.type
_entity_poly.pdbx_seq_one_letter_code
_entity_poly.pdbx_strand_id
1 'polypeptide(L)' 'MNAIQINKNKIILEVTKDELGVLSNALNEVCNGIEIWEFDTRMGIKIEEARDMLKKLNSFYVKSEED' A
#
# COMPACT_ATOMS: atom_id res chain seq x y z
N MET A 1 6.37 8.56 9.27
CA MET A 1 6.24 8.72 7.82
C MET A 1 6.48 10.17 7.49
N ASN A 2 7.46 10.44 6.62
CA ASN A 2 7.80 11.78 6.16
C ASN A 2 7.89 11.79 4.64
N ALA A 3 7.50 12.88 3.98
CA ALA A 3 7.73 13.04 2.56
C ALA A 3 9.15 13.61 2.32
N ILE A 4 10.01 12.83 1.67
CA ILE A 4 11.36 13.26 1.29
C ILE A 4 11.31 14.12 0.01
N GLN A 5 10.36 13.82 -0.89
CA GLN A 5 10.19 14.56 -2.13
C GLN A 5 8.72 14.57 -2.57
N ILE A 6 8.23 15.73 -2.98
CA ILE A 6 6.91 15.91 -3.59
C ILE A 6 7.08 16.70 -4.89
N ASN A 7 6.60 16.13 -6.00
CA ASN A 7 6.46 16.85 -7.26
C ASN A 7 5.14 16.45 -7.93
N LYS A 8 4.84 17.06 -9.09
CA LYS A 8 3.55 16.91 -9.79
C LYS A 8 3.14 15.45 -10.03
N ASN A 9 4.09 14.54 -10.26
CA ASN A 9 3.80 13.16 -10.68
C ASN A 9 4.34 12.09 -9.72
N LYS A 10 5.09 12.48 -8.69
CA LYS A 10 5.79 11.52 -7.82
C LYS A 10 5.91 12.07 -6.40
N ILE A 11 5.65 11.18 -5.44
CA ILE A 11 5.92 11.38 -4.02
C ILE A 11 6.90 10.30 -3.58
N ILE A 12 7.92 10.67 -2.81
CA ILE A 12 8.85 9.75 -2.14
C ILE A 12 8.63 9.88 -0.65
N LEU A 13 8.31 8.77 0.00
CA LEU A 13 8.07 8.70 1.43
C LEU A 13 9.21 7.94 2.11
N GLU A 14 9.65 8.47 3.25
CA GLU A 14 10.38 7.72 4.27
C GLU A 14 9.36 7.11 5.24
N VAL A 15 9.47 5.81 5.47
CA VAL A 15 8.64 5.07 6.41
C VAL A 15 9.52 4.14 7.24
N THR A 16 9.12 3.92 8.49
CA THR A 16 9.72 2.85 9.31
C THR A 16 9.19 1.48 8.88
N LYS A 17 9.85 0.39 9.33
CA LYS A 17 9.37 -0.99 9.10
C LYS A 17 7.94 -1.17 9.66
N ASP A 18 7.69 -0.67 10.87
CA ASP A 18 6.37 -0.74 11.52
C ASP A 18 5.30 0.00 10.72
N GLU A 19 5.61 1.21 10.23
CA GLU A 19 4.68 1.98 9.39
C GLU A 19 4.38 1.28 8.07
N LEU A 20 5.39 0.67 7.44
CA LEU A 20 5.19 -0.14 6.24
C LEU A 20 4.28 -1.34 6.51
N GLY A 21 4.45 -2.01 7.67
CA GLY A 21 3.57 -3.09 8.12
C GLY A 21 2.12 -2.62 8.29
N VAL A 22 1.90 -1.47 8.93
CA VAL A 22 0.57 -0.86 9.09
C VAL A 22 -0.07 -0.57 7.74
N LEU A 23 0.66 -0.01 6.77
CA LEU A 23 0.15 0.26 5.43
C LEU A 23 -0.23 -1.03 4.69
N SER A 24 0.60 -2.07 4.80
CA SER A 24 0.32 -3.36 4.17
C SER A 24 -0.94 -4.00 4.75
N ASN A 25 -1.07 -4.00 6.08
CA ASN A 25 -2.24 -4.52 6.76
C ASN A 25 -3.51 -3.74 6.40
N ALA A 26 -3.45 -2.41 6.38
CA ALA A 26 -4.59 -1.58 6.00
C ALA A 26 -5.07 -1.87 4.56
N LEU A 27 -4.13 -1.99 3.61
CA LEU A 27 -4.47 -2.33 2.23
C LEU A 27 -5.00 -3.77 2.11
N ASN A 28 -4.49 -4.71 2.91
CA ASN A 28 -5.01 -6.07 2.99
C ASN A 28 -6.46 -6.10 3.49
N GLU A 29 -6.77 -5.36 4.56
CA GLU A 29 -8.14 -5.27 5.09
C GLU A 29 -9.10 -4.70 4.04
N VAL A 30 -8.71 -3.62 3.37
CA VAL A 30 -9.52 -3.02 2.30
C VAL A 30 -9.73 -4.02 1.14
N CYS A 31 -8.68 -4.72 0.69
CA CYS A 31 -8.76 -5.71 -0.39
C CYS A 31 -9.71 -6.89 -0.10
N ASN A 32 -9.99 -7.17 1.18
CA ASN A 32 -10.84 -8.29 1.60
C ASN A 32 -12.17 -7.84 2.23
N GLY A 33 -12.28 -6.59 2.66
CA GLY A 33 -13.43 -6.05 3.41
C GLY A 33 -14.39 -5.19 2.59
N ILE A 34 -14.04 -4.85 1.35
CA ILE A 34 -14.92 -4.12 0.43
C ILE A 34 -15.39 -5.06 -0.68
N GLU A 35 -16.70 -5.04 -0.94
CA GLU A 35 -17.30 -5.74 -2.07
C GLU A 35 -16.71 -5.27 -3.41
N ILE A 36 -16.38 -6.21 -4.30
CA ILE A 36 -15.65 -5.93 -5.56
C ILE A 36 -16.37 -4.85 -6.40
N TRP A 37 -17.70 -4.89 -6.45
CA TRP A 37 -18.50 -3.95 -7.25
C TRP A 37 -18.51 -2.51 -6.69
N GLU A 38 -18.21 -2.31 -5.40
CA GLU A 38 -18.07 -0.98 -4.77
C GLU A 38 -16.62 -0.48 -4.74
N PHE A 39 -15.66 -1.39 -4.97
CA PHE A 39 -14.24 -1.15 -4.68
C PHE A 39 -13.68 0.06 -5.41
N ASP A 40 -13.91 0.14 -6.73
CA ASP A 40 -13.44 1.25 -7.57
C ASP A 40 -14.01 2.59 -7.10
N THR A 41 -15.29 2.62 -6.71
CA THR A 41 -15.92 3.85 -6.21
C THR A 41 -15.34 4.31 -4.89
N ARG A 42 -15.02 3.38 -3.98
CA ARG A 42 -14.49 3.72 -2.63
C ARG A 42 -12.99 4.02 -2.64
N MET A 43 -12.23 3.33 -3.49
CA MET A 43 -10.77 3.37 -3.50
C MET A 43 -10.17 4.18 -4.65
N GLY A 44 -10.94 4.42 -5.71
CA GLY A 44 -10.49 5.12 -6.91
C GLY A 44 -9.51 4.30 -7.76
N ILE A 45 -9.41 2.99 -7.52
CA ILE A 45 -8.58 2.03 -8.25
C ILE A 45 -9.30 0.68 -8.34
N LYS A 46 -8.93 -0.15 -9.32
CA LYS A 46 -9.46 -1.51 -9.40
C LYS A 46 -8.87 -2.41 -8.32
N ILE A 47 -9.63 -3.44 -7.93
CA ILE A 47 -9.19 -4.41 -6.91
C ILE A 47 -7.89 -5.14 -7.33
N GLU A 48 -7.69 -5.37 -8.62
CA GLU A 48 -6.47 -5.99 -9.15
C GLU A 48 -5.24 -5.09 -8.92
N GLU A 49 -5.38 -3.78 -9.17
CA GLU A 49 -4.32 -2.79 -8.95
C GLU A 49 -3.96 -2.69 -7.46
N ALA A 50 -4.97 -2.69 -6.59
CA ALA A 50 -4.79 -2.70 -5.13
C ALA A 50 -4.05 -3.96 -4.66
N ARG A 51 -4.42 -5.14 -5.17
CA ARG A 51 -3.75 -6.41 -4.84
C ARG A 51 -2.30 -6.44 -5.32
N ASP A 52 -2.01 -5.85 -6.48
CA ASP A 52 -0.63 -5.75 -6.96
C ASP A 52 0.20 -4.75 -6.15
N MET A 53 -0.41 -3.67 -5.66
CA MET A 53 0.23 -2.78 -4.68
C MET A 53 0.53 -3.51 -3.36
N LEU A 54 -0.43 -4.29 -2.84
CA LEU A 54 -0.25 -5.08 -1.63
C LEU A 54 0.91 -6.09 -1.75
N LYS A 55 1.02 -6.80 -2.87
CA LYS A 55 2.15 -7.70 -3.14
C LYS A 55 3.49 -6.96 -3.09
N LYS A 56 3.56 -5.74 -3.64
CA LYS A 56 4.78 -4.92 -3.60
C LYS A 56 5.13 -4.53 -2.16
N LEU A 57 4.15 -4.04 -1.38
CA LEU A 57 4.35 -3.69 0.03
C LEU A 57 4.85 -4.88 0.85
N ASN A 58 4.23 -6.05 0.70
CA ASN A 58 4.67 -7.28 1.35
C ASN A 58 6.10 -7.67 0.95
N SER A 59 6.46 -7.51 -0.32
CA SER A 59 7.83 -7.82 -0.78
C SER A 59 8.88 -6.90 -0.16
N PHE A 60 8.54 -5.65 0.14
CA PHE A 60 9.43 -4.72 0.84
C PHE A 60 9.54 -5.07 2.32
N TYR A 61 8.43 -5.45 2.94
CA TYR A 61 8.40 -5.87 4.34
C TYR A 61 9.25 -7.13 4.58
N VAL A 62 9.05 -8.18 3.77
CA VAL A 62 9.84 -9.43 3.88
C VAL A 62 11.33 -9.16 3.73
N LYS A 63 11.74 -8.40 2.70
CA LYS A 63 13.15 -8.01 2.52
C LYS A 63 13.71 -7.24 3.70
N SER A 64 12.89 -6.42 4.36
CA SER A 64 13.35 -5.67 5.53
C SER A 64 13.62 -6.55 6.74
N GLU A 65 13.11 -7.78 6.80
CA GLU A 65 13.38 -8.73 7.89
C GLU A 65 14.63 -9.61 7.62
N GLU A 66 15.17 -9.57 6.39
CA GLU A 66 16.38 -10.31 5.99
C GLU A 66 17.69 -9.52 6.26
N ASP A 67 17.58 -8.22 6.57
CA ASP A 67 18.66 -7.28 6.90
C ASP A 67 18.66 -6.87 8.39
#